data_AF-A0A7S1MB04-F1
#
_entry.id   AF-A0A7S1MB04-F1
#
_cell.length_a   1.000
_cell.length_b   1.000
_cell.length_c   1.000
_cell.angle_alpha   90.00
_cell.angle_beta   90.00
_cell.angle_gamma   90.00
#
_symmetry.space_group_name_H-M   'P 1'
#
loop_
_entity.id
_entity.type
_entity.pdbx_description
1 polymer ?
#
loop_
_entity_poly.entity_id
_entity_poly.type
_entity_poly.pdbx_seq_one_letter_code
_entity_poly.pdbx_strand_id
1 'polypeptide(L)'
;KAYAKLHGSYSAIRAGDAALAIADLLGAPYKKLQNLPEWDDKPKLFQVLKKADEDDHLMALGTPGVQGGTDALSQQYSDVGLATGHAYSLLRVKAPQSHQLCMIRNP
;
A
#
# COMPACT_ATOMS: atom_id res chain seq x y z
N LYS A 1 -20.29 -3.82 2.52
CA LYS A 1 -21.53 -3.87 3.33
C LYS A 1 -21.44 -4.86 4.50
N ALA A 2 -21.15 -6.15 4.26
CA ALA A 2 -20.96 -7.12 5.35
C ALA A 2 -19.84 -6.72 6.32
N TYR A 3 -18.70 -6.25 5.78
CA TYR A 3 -17.60 -5.69 6.59
C TYR A 3 -18.04 -4.50 7.46
N ALA A 4 -18.72 -3.51 6.88
CA ALA A 4 -19.28 -2.38 7.63
C ALA A 4 -20.29 -2.81 8.72
N LYS A 5 -21.06 -3.89 8.48
CA LYS A 5 -21.97 -4.46 9.48
C LYS A 5 -21.21 -5.08 10.66
N LEU A 6 -20.11 -5.79 10.38
CA LEU A 6 -19.24 -6.35 11.41
C LEU A 6 -18.62 -5.25 12.29
N HIS A 7 -18.19 -4.15 11.68
CA HIS A 7 -17.64 -2.98 12.40
C HIS A 7 -18.71 -1.97 12.87
N GLY A 8 -20.00 -2.31 12.78
CA GLY A 8 -21.11 -1.51 13.30
C GLY A 8 -21.64 -0.39 12.40
N SER A 9 -20.81 0.22 11.54
CA SER A 9 -21.28 1.22 10.56
C SER A 9 -20.31 1.42 9.39
N TYR A 10 -20.77 2.09 8.33
CA TYR A 10 -19.90 2.52 7.23
C TYR A 10 -18.90 3.61 7.66
N SER A 11 -19.28 4.46 8.61
CA SER A 11 -18.39 5.50 9.13
C SER A 11 -17.20 4.92 9.88
N ALA A 12 -17.37 3.76 10.54
CA ALA A 12 -16.33 3.09 11.29
C ALA A 12 -15.15 2.59 10.43
N ILE A 13 -15.36 2.38 9.12
CA ILE A 13 -14.34 1.83 8.21
C ILE A 13 -13.73 2.88 7.26
N ARG A 14 -14.04 4.17 7.46
CA ARG A 14 -13.66 5.25 6.52
C ARG A 14 -12.18 5.61 6.54
N ALA A 15 -11.47 5.39 7.64
CA ALA A 15 -10.06 5.75 7.83
C ALA A 15 -9.23 4.59 8.40
N GLY A 16 -9.59 3.36 8.02
CA GLY A 16 -8.90 2.16 8.47
C GLY A 16 -7.55 1.95 7.78
N ASP A 17 -6.71 1.14 8.40
CA ASP A 17 -5.46 0.68 7.79
C ASP A 17 -5.75 -0.44 6.77
N ALA A 18 -5.28 -0.25 5.53
CA ALA A 18 -5.43 -1.24 4.47
C ALA A 18 -4.79 -2.60 4.83
N ALA A 19 -3.70 -2.60 5.61
CA ALA A 19 -3.04 -3.83 6.02
C ALA A 19 -3.92 -4.67 6.96
N LEU A 20 -4.63 -4.02 7.90
CA LEU A 20 -5.58 -4.69 8.79
C LEU A 20 -6.76 -5.26 8.00
N ALA A 21 -7.31 -4.48 7.06
CA ALA A 21 -8.43 -4.95 6.24
C ALA A 21 -8.06 -6.18 5.38
N ILE A 22 -6.84 -6.24 4.85
CA ILE A 22 -6.34 -7.42 4.11
C ILE A 22 -6.20 -8.63 5.04
N ALA A 23 -5.67 -8.42 6.25
CA ALA A 23 -5.52 -9.48 7.24
C ALA A 23 -6.88 -10.04 7.68
N ASP A 24 -7.86 -9.18 7.93
CA ASP A 24 -9.23 -9.57 8.30
C ASP A 24 -9.92 -10.33 7.17
N LEU A 25 -9.62 -9.99 5.91
CA LEU A 25 -10.19 -10.67 4.74
C LEU A 25 -9.59 -12.06 4.51
N LEU A 26 -8.28 -12.21 4.71
CA LEU A 26 -7.56 -13.46 4.45
C LEU A 26 -7.46 -14.37 5.67
N GLY A 27 -7.61 -13.84 6.88
CA GLY A 27 -7.28 -14.53 8.13
C GLY A 27 -5.79 -14.85 8.28
N ALA A 28 -4.93 -14.17 7.51
CA ALA A 28 -3.49 -14.41 7.44
C ALA A 28 -2.69 -13.27 8.09
N PRO A 29 -1.48 -13.54 8.61
CA PRO A 29 -0.62 -12.49 9.15
C PRO A 29 -0.21 -11.51 8.04
N TYR A 30 -0.13 -10.23 8.38
CA TYR A 30 0.33 -9.18 7.48
C TYR A 30 1.70 -8.64 7.93
N LYS A 31 2.44 -8.04 6.99
CA LYS A 31 3.74 -7.41 7.26
C LYS A 31 3.74 -5.99 6.72
N LYS A 32 4.10 -5.01 7.55
CA LYS A 32 4.30 -3.62 7.13
C LYS A 32 5.77 -3.40 6.79
N LEU A 33 6.06 -3.08 5.54
CA LEU A 33 7.43 -2.89 5.07
C LEU A 33 8.10 -1.64 5.68
N GLN A 34 7.33 -0.62 6.06
CA GLN A 34 7.85 0.61 6.70
C GLN A 34 8.57 0.36 8.03
N ASN A 35 8.26 -0.73 8.72
CA ASN A 35 8.83 -1.06 10.03
C ASN A 35 10.06 -1.97 9.92
N LEU A 36 10.52 -2.24 8.69
CA LEU A 36 11.57 -3.20 8.43
C LEU A 36 12.86 -2.49 8.02
N PRO A 37 14.04 -3.04 8.39
CA PRO A 37 15.32 -2.46 7.99
C PRO A 37 15.53 -2.46 6.47
N GLU A 38 14.85 -3.35 5.74
CA GLU A 38 14.87 -3.39 4.28
C GLU A 38 14.18 -2.17 3.63
N TRP A 39 13.43 -1.35 4.39
CA TRP A 39 12.78 -0.15 3.87
C TRP A 39 13.79 0.89 3.34
N ASP A 40 14.91 1.07 4.03
CA ASP A 40 15.95 2.03 3.65
C ASP A 40 16.81 1.51 2.49
N ASP A 41 16.81 0.19 2.27
CA ASP A 41 17.62 -0.48 1.26
C ASP A 41 16.77 -0.80 0.01
N LYS A 42 16.69 0.16 -0.91
CA LYS A 42 15.91 0.08 -2.16
C LYS A 42 16.07 -1.24 -2.93
N PRO A 43 17.29 -1.76 -3.21
CA PRO A 43 17.43 -3.02 -3.94
C PRO A 43 16.90 -4.22 -3.15
N LYS A 44 17.06 -4.26 -1.82
CA LYS A 44 16.47 -5.33 -1.00
C LYS A 44 14.94 -5.21 -0.94
N LEU A 45 14.42 -3.99 -0.78
CA LEU A 45 12.99 -3.73 -0.80
C LEU A 45 12.34 -4.27 -2.08
N PHE A 46 12.97 -3.99 -3.23
CA PHE A 46 12.47 -4.48 -4.51
C PHE A 46 12.50 -6.01 -4.60
N GLN A 47 13.54 -6.67 -4.08
CA GLN A 47 13.60 -8.14 -4.03
C GLN A 47 12.46 -8.74 -3.18
N VAL A 48 12.15 -8.12 -2.03
CA VAL A 48 11.03 -8.53 -1.19
C VAL A 48 9.70 -8.38 -1.92
N LEU A 49 9.49 -7.25 -2.61
CA LEU A 49 8.28 -7.01 -3.40
C LEU A 49 8.14 -7.98 -4.57
N LYS A 50 9.23 -8.28 -5.28
CA LYS A 50 9.24 -9.26 -6.36
C LYS A 50 8.89 -10.66 -5.87
N LYS A 51 9.48 -11.08 -4.75
CA LYS A 51 9.16 -12.36 -4.13
C LYS A 51 7.70 -12.43 -3.68
N ALA A 52 7.17 -11.35 -3.12
CA ALA A 52 5.77 -11.26 -2.72
C ALA A 52 4.81 -11.39 -3.92
N ASP A 53 5.13 -10.79 -5.08
CA ASP A 53 4.38 -10.97 -6.33
C ASP A 53 4.47 -12.40 -6.89
N GLU A 54 5.65 -13.03 -6.80
CA GLU A 54 5.85 -14.42 -7.23
C GLU A 54 5.07 -15.42 -6.36
N ASP A 55 4.98 -15.14 -5.06
CA ASP A 55 4.21 -15.93 -4.09
C ASP A 55 2.71 -15.56 -4.06
N ASP A 56 2.24 -14.69 -4.98
CA ASP A 56 0.84 -14.23 -5.13
C ASP A 56 0.25 -13.57 -3.87
N HIS A 57 1.08 -12.87 -3.10
CA HIS A 57 0.63 -12.11 -1.92
C HIS A 57 -0.14 -10.85 -2.31
N LEU A 58 -1.18 -10.54 -1.54
CA LEU A 58 -1.86 -9.25 -1.64
C LEU A 58 -0.99 -8.13 -1.07
N MET A 59 -0.72 -7.13 -1.91
CA MET A 59 0.10 -5.97 -1.55
C MET A 59 -0.69 -4.68 -1.73
N ALA A 60 -0.60 -3.81 -0.72
CA ALA A 60 -1.19 -2.48 -0.73
C ALA A 60 -0.16 -1.42 -0.36
N LEU A 61 -0.34 -0.24 -0.93
CA LEU A 61 0.47 0.94 -0.72
C LEU A 61 -0.45 2.04 -0.18
N GLY A 62 0.06 2.89 0.69
CA GLY A 62 -0.66 4.06 1.19
C GLY A 62 0.18 5.30 0.99
N THR A 63 -0.42 6.38 0.50
CA THR A 63 0.18 7.71 0.57
C THR A 63 -0.07 8.30 1.95
N PRO A 64 0.90 9.04 2.53
CA PRO A 64 0.68 9.69 3.81
C PRO A 64 -0.50 10.65 3.72
N GLY A 65 -1.35 10.63 4.75
CA GLY A 65 -2.45 11.58 4.90
C GLY A 65 -1.94 12.95 5.35
N VAL A 66 -2.72 13.99 5.08
CA VAL A 66 -2.41 15.41 5.38
C VAL A 66 -2.37 15.72 6.89
N GLN A 67 -2.45 14.72 7.77
CA GLN A 67 -2.29 14.93 9.22
C GLN A 67 -0.80 15.06 9.56
N GLY A 68 -0.23 16.23 9.23
CA GLY A 68 1.14 16.63 9.56
C GLY A 68 2.10 16.81 8.38
N GLY A 69 1.66 16.60 7.13
CA GLY A 69 2.47 16.78 5.92
C GLY A 69 2.28 18.17 5.31
N THR A 70 3.39 18.90 5.17
CA THR A 70 3.47 20.18 4.46
C THR A 70 2.84 20.11 3.07
N ASP A 71 2.16 21.19 2.64
CA ASP A 71 1.50 21.33 1.33
C ASP A 71 2.40 20.87 0.16
N ALA A 72 3.72 21.01 0.33
CA ALA A 72 4.74 20.55 -0.62
C ALA A 72 4.66 19.06 -0.97
N LEU A 73 4.42 18.17 0.00
CA LEU A 73 4.30 16.72 -0.27
C LEU A 73 3.01 16.43 -1.05
N SER A 74 1.91 17.09 -0.70
CA SER A 74 0.66 16.94 -1.41
C SER A 74 0.76 17.41 -2.86
N GLN A 75 1.53 18.47 -3.11
CA GLN A 75 1.79 18.98 -4.44
C GLN A 75 2.67 18.02 -5.25
N GLN A 76 3.75 17.49 -4.67
CA GLN A 76 4.59 16.48 -5.32
C GLN A 76 3.81 15.22 -5.74
N TYR A 77 2.93 14.70 -4.89
CA TYR A 77 2.08 13.57 -5.25
C TYR A 77 1.07 13.95 -6.34
N SER A 78 0.46 15.14 -6.26
CA SER A 78 -0.49 15.61 -7.27
C SER A 78 0.17 15.80 -8.65
N ASP A 79 1.42 16.26 -8.71
CA ASP A 79 2.16 16.47 -9.95
C ASP A 79 2.38 15.15 -10.71
N VAL A 80 2.53 14.03 -9.99
CA VAL A 80 2.63 12.69 -10.56
C VAL A 80 1.28 11.97 -10.68
N GLY A 81 0.16 12.66 -10.37
CA GLY A 81 -1.19 12.14 -10.46
C GLY A 81 -1.61 11.20 -9.32
N LEU A 82 -0.90 11.24 -8.19
CA LEU A 82 -1.22 10.49 -6.98
C LEU A 82 -2.01 11.36 -5.98
N ALA A 83 -3.01 10.75 -5.34
CA ALA A 83 -3.81 11.34 -4.29
C ALA A 83 -3.16 11.08 -2.93
N THR A 84 -3.22 12.06 -2.04
CA THR A 84 -2.75 11.96 -0.65
C THR A 84 -3.80 11.33 0.26
N GLY A 85 -3.34 10.66 1.33
CA GLY A 85 -4.22 9.91 2.23
C GLY A 85 -5.01 8.80 1.54
N HIS A 86 -4.48 8.25 0.45
CA HIS A 86 -5.17 7.30 -0.40
C HIS A 86 -4.43 5.96 -0.46
N ALA A 87 -5.21 4.89 -0.54
CA ALA A 87 -4.68 3.54 -0.66
C ALA A 87 -4.64 3.11 -2.13
N TYR A 88 -3.54 2.50 -2.54
CA TYR A 88 -3.33 1.94 -3.87
C TYR A 88 -3.07 0.44 -3.75
N SER A 89 -3.55 -0.32 -4.74
CA SER A 89 -3.26 -1.75 -4.84
C SER A 89 -2.00 -1.96 -5.68
N LEU A 90 -1.02 -2.71 -5.17
CA LEU A 90 0.16 -3.11 -5.94
C LEU A 90 -0.14 -4.46 -6.59
N LEU A 91 -0.31 -4.46 -7.91
CA LEU A 91 -0.78 -5.62 -8.65
C LEU A 91 0.34 -6.52 -9.16
N ARG A 92 1.45 -5.93 -9.61
CA ARG A 92 2.58 -6.66 -10.20
C ARG A 92 3.89 -5.93 -9.99
N VAL A 93 4.98 -6.68 -9.87
CA VAL A 93 6.34 -6.17 -9.72
C VAL A 93 7.23 -6.88 -10.72
N LYS A 94 7.77 -6.14 -11.69
CA LYS A 94 8.60 -6.71 -12.77
C LYS A 94 9.91 -5.95 -12.90
N ALA A 95 10.97 -6.68 -13.22
CA ALA A 95 12.28 -6.12 -13.52
C ALA A 95 12.77 -6.52 -14.92
N PRO A 96 12.20 -5.95 -16.00
CA PRO A 96 12.74 -6.17 -17.33
C PRO A 96 14.07 -5.44 -17.51
N GLN A 97 15.11 -6.18 -17.90
CA GLN A 97 16.44 -5.66 -18.24
C GLN A 97 17.07 -4.80 -17.12
N SER A 98 17.09 -3.48 -17.29
CA SER A 98 17.73 -2.51 -16.39
C SER A 98 16.75 -1.67 -15.56
N HIS A 99 15.44 -1.92 -15.67
CA HIS A 99 14.42 -1.12 -14.99
C HIS A 99 13.62 -1.96 -14.01
N GLN A 100 13.27 -1.33 -12.88
CA GLN A 100 12.39 -1.88 -11.85
C GLN A 100 11.03 -1.20 -11.98
N LEU A 101 9.97 -1.97 -12.23
CA LEU A 101 8.63 -1.47 -12.51
C LEU A 101 7.62 -2.09 -11.55
N CYS A 102 6.71 -1.25 -11.05
CA CYS A 102 5.61 -1.63 -10.18
C CYS A 102 4.29 -1.19 -10.82
N MET A 103 3.36 -2.13 -11.01
CA MET A 103 2.03 -1.84 -11.51
C MET A 103 1.11 -1.53 -10.33
N ILE A 104 0.70 -0.27 -10.22
CA ILE A 104 -0.22 0.21 -9.20
C ILE A 104 -1.61 0.43 -9.79
N ARG A 105 -2.65 0.16 -8.99
CA ARG A 105 -4.05 0.44 -9.32
C ARG A 105 -4.65 1.36 -8.27
N ASN A 106 -5.31 2.41 -8.74
CA ASN A 106 -6.19 3.23 -7.95
C ASN A 106 -7.54 2.49 -7.76
N PRO A 107 -7.94 2.14 -6.52
CA PRO A 107 -9.16 1.38 -6.25
C PRO A 107 -10.46 2.14 -6.58
#